data_AF-A0A508X289-F1
#
_entry.id   AF-A0A508X289-F1
#
_cell.length_a   1.000
_cell.length_b   1.000
_cell.length_c   1.000
_cell.angle_alpha   90.00
_cell.angle_beta   90.00
_cell.angle_gamma   90.00
#
_symmetry.space_group_name_H-M   'P 1'
#
loop_
_entity.id
_entity.type
_entity.pdbx_description
1 polymer ?
#
loop_
_entity_poly.entity_id
_entity_poly.type
_entity_poly.pdbx_seq_one_letter_code
_entity_poly.pdbx_strand_id
1 'polypeptide(L)'
;MQSIRSVLFTAAAITITLVAFVFTASLALALAGIAAVVAIGSAIAAKLNPRPIHASTRAEARPAGVPPREMRIWNDGRGTIIDL
;
A
#
# COMPACT_ATOMS: atom_id res chain seq x y z
N MET A 1 -43.78 -20.44 -35.32
CA MET A 1 -42.82 -20.87 -34.26
C MET A 1 -41.49 -20.10 -34.28
N GLN A 2 -41.08 -19.49 -35.40
CA GLN A 2 -39.78 -18.80 -35.50
C GLN A 2 -39.71 -17.48 -34.72
N SER A 3 -40.81 -16.72 -34.66
CA SER A 3 -40.93 -15.47 -33.91
C SER A 3 -40.85 -15.67 -32.39
N ILE A 4 -41.51 -16.69 -31.83
CA ILE A 4 -41.42 -17.01 -30.39
C ILE A 4 -40.00 -17.42 -30.00
N ARG A 5 -39.34 -18.27 -30.80
CA ARG A 5 -37.95 -18.67 -30.56
C ARG A 5 -37.01 -17.46 -30.61
N SER A 6 -37.19 -16.57 -31.58
CA SER A 6 -36.42 -15.32 -31.69
C SER A 6 -36.54 -14.45 -30.43
N VAL A 7 -37.76 -14.23 -29.93
CA VAL A 7 -38.03 -13.44 -28.71
C VAL A 7 -37.38 -14.07 -27.48
N LEU A 8 -37.46 -15.40 -27.34
CA LEU A 8 -36.83 -16.10 -26.23
C LEU A 8 -35.31 -16.00 -26.27
N PHE A 9 -34.70 -16.10 -27.46
CA PHE A 9 -33.25 -15.94 -27.61
C PHE A 9 -32.80 -14.51 -27.32
N THR A 10 -33.54 -13.49 -27.75
CA THR A 10 -33.22 -12.09 -27.42
C THR A 10 -33.36 -11.82 -25.92
N ALA A 11 -34.44 -12.33 -25.29
CA ALA A 11 -34.61 -12.23 -23.85
C ALA A 11 -33.43 -12.90 -23.11
N ALA A 12 -33.06 -14.13 -23.49
CA ALA A 12 -31.92 -14.83 -22.90
C ALA A 12 -30.60 -14.06 -23.07
N ALA A 13 -30.33 -13.51 -24.26
CA ALA A 13 -29.13 -12.73 -24.51
C ALA A 13 -29.06 -11.47 -23.63
N ILE A 14 -30.18 -10.76 -23.48
CA ILE A 14 -30.30 -9.61 -22.58
C ILE A 14 -30.04 -10.03 -21.13
N THR A 15 -30.67 -11.11 -20.67
CA THR A 15 -30.48 -11.62 -19.30
C THR A 15 -29.03 -11.99 -19.04
N ILE A 16 -28.38 -12.72 -19.94
CA ILE A 16 -26.96 -13.11 -19.79
C ILE A 16 -26.07 -11.87 -19.72
N THR A 17 -26.33 -10.87 -20.57
CA THR A 17 -25.57 -9.62 -20.58
C THR A 17 -25.73 -8.84 -19.27
N LEU A 18 -26.96 -8.76 -18.76
CA LEU A 18 -27.26 -8.13 -17.46
C LEU A 18 -26.55 -8.85 -16.31
N VAL A 19 -26.60 -10.17 -16.29
CA VAL A 19 -25.92 -10.98 -15.28
C VAL A 19 -24.41 -10.75 -15.33
N ALA A 20 -23.81 -10.78 -16.52
CA ALA A 20 -22.39 -10.53 -16.69
C ALA A 20 -22.00 -9.11 -16.26
N PHE A 21 -22.84 -8.12 -16.55
CA PHE A 21 -22.63 -6.72 -16.16
C PHE A 21 -22.66 -6.56 -14.64
N VAL A 22 -23.71 -7.06 -13.97
CA VAL A 22 -23.83 -6.99 -12.51
C VAL A 22 -22.71 -7.76 -11.82
N PHE A 23 -22.34 -8.93 -12.35
CA PHE A 23 -21.22 -9.71 -11.84
C PHE A 23 -19.89 -8.94 -11.93
N THR A 24 -19.62 -8.33 -13.08
CA THR A 24 -18.41 -7.52 -13.29
C THR A 24 -18.39 -6.31 -12.36
N ALA A 25 -19.53 -5.61 -12.22
CA ALA A 25 -19.66 -4.49 -11.31
C ALA A 25 -19.46 -4.90 -9.84
N SER A 26 -20.00 -6.05 -9.43
CA SER A 26 -19.80 -6.62 -8.09
C SER A 26 -18.33 -6.95 -7.82
N LEU A 27 -17.64 -7.56 -8.79
CA LEU A 27 -16.23 -7.89 -8.67
C LEU A 27 -15.36 -6.61 -8.55
N ALA A 28 -15.63 -5.62 -9.39
CA ALA A 28 -14.95 -4.33 -9.32
C ALA A 28 -15.18 -3.64 -7.97
N LEU A 29 -16.43 -3.66 -7.46
CA LEU A 29 -16.78 -3.10 -6.16
C LEU A 29 -16.07 -3.83 -5.02
N ALA A 30 -15.98 -5.15 -5.07
CA ALA A 30 -15.26 -5.95 -4.07
C ALA A 30 -13.77 -5.60 -4.04
N LEU A 31 -13.13 -5.52 -5.21
CA LEU A 31 -11.71 -5.14 -5.32
C LEU A 31 -11.47 -3.71 -4.83
N ALA A 32 -12.35 -2.77 -5.21
CA ALA A 32 -12.30 -1.39 -4.74
C ALA A 32 -12.46 -1.32 -3.20
N GLY A 33 -13.37 -2.11 -2.63
CA GLY A 33 -13.56 -2.21 -1.18
C GLY A 33 -12.32 -2.72 -0.45
N ILE A 34 -11.70 -3.79 -0.96
CA ILE A 34 -10.45 -4.32 -0.39
C ILE A 34 -9.34 -3.26 -0.44
N ALA A 35 -9.15 -2.62 -1.61
CA ALA A 35 -8.16 -1.57 -1.78
C ALA A 35 -8.41 -0.39 -0.83
N ALA A 36 -9.68 0.01 -0.65
CA ALA A 36 -10.05 1.07 0.27
C ALA A 36 -9.71 0.73 1.73
N VAL A 37 -10.01 -0.48 2.19
CA VAL A 37 -9.67 -0.94 3.55
C VAL A 37 -8.15 -0.95 3.75
N VAL A 38 -7.38 -1.44 2.78
CA VAL A 38 -5.91 -1.45 2.84
C VAL A 38 -5.35 -0.02 2.84
N ALA A 39 -5.89 0.87 2.01
CA ALA A 39 -5.47 2.27 1.96
C ALA A 39 -5.76 3.00 3.29
N ILE A 40 -6.94 2.79 3.88
CA ILE A 40 -7.29 3.36 5.17
C ILE A 40 -6.40 2.78 6.28
N GLY A 41 -6.23 1.46 6.31
CA GLY A 41 -5.39 0.78 7.30
C GLY A 41 -3.93 1.23 7.23
N SER A 42 -3.37 1.35 6.02
CA SER A 42 -2.01 1.86 5.82
C SER A 42 -1.86 3.33 6.18
N ALA A 43 -2.86 4.17 5.88
CA ALA A 43 -2.85 5.58 6.30
C ALA A 43 -2.89 5.72 7.83
N ILE A 44 -3.69 4.90 8.52
CA ILE A 44 -3.72 4.84 9.98
C ILE A 44 -2.37 4.34 10.52
N ALA A 45 -1.86 3.23 9.97
CA ALA A 45 -0.57 2.67 10.38
C ALA A 45 0.58 3.68 10.19
N ALA A 46 0.59 4.43 9.08
CA ALA A 46 1.59 5.47 8.83
C ALA A 46 1.49 6.65 9.82
N LYS A 47 0.29 6.98 10.30
CA LYS A 47 0.10 7.99 11.35
C LYS A 47 0.55 7.49 12.73
N LEU A 48 0.36 6.21 13.01
CA LEU A 48 0.75 5.57 14.27
C LEU A 48 2.23 5.18 14.31
N ASN A 49 2.86 5.00 13.16
CA ASN A 49 4.28 4.69 13.09
C ASN A 49 5.07 5.90 13.63
N PRO A 50 5.89 5.72 14.68
CA PRO A 50 6.76 6.80 15.15
C PRO A 50 7.64 7.23 13.98
N ARG A 51 7.66 8.54 13.70
CA ARG A 51 8.60 9.09 12.71
C ARG A 51 9.99 8.56 13.04
N PRO A 52 10.75 8.01 12.08
CA PRO A 52 12.13 7.65 12.33
C PRO A 52 12.84 8.92 12.79
N ILE A 53 13.14 8.99 14.09
CA ILE A 53 13.95 10.05 14.64
C ILE A 53 15.34 9.77 14.09
N HIS A 54 15.76 10.55 13.11
CA HIS A 54 17.16 10.60 12.73
C HIS A 54 17.93 10.86 14.02
N ALA A 55 18.75 9.89 14.44
CA ALA A 55 19.68 10.11 15.52
C ALA A 55 20.60 11.24 15.06
N SER A 56 20.31 12.48 15.48
CA SER A 56 21.24 13.57 15.30
C SER A 56 22.48 13.18 16.09
N THR A 57 23.56 12.97 15.37
CA THR A 57 24.85 12.68 15.97
C THR A 57 25.16 13.84 16.90
N ARG A 58 25.57 13.56 18.14
CA ARG A 58 25.97 14.52 19.18
C ARG A 58 27.19 15.39 18.79
N ALA A 59 27.50 15.52 17.50
CA ALA A 59 28.46 16.46 16.97
C ALA A 59 28.02 17.92 17.21
N GLU A 60 26.71 18.19 17.28
CA GLU A 60 26.19 19.54 17.47
C GLU A 60 26.16 20.00 18.94
N ALA A 61 26.37 19.09 19.90
CA ALA A 61 26.25 19.36 21.34
C ALA A 61 27.57 19.22 22.12
N ARG A 62 28.73 19.38 21.46
CA ARG A 62 30.04 19.29 22.14
C ARG A 62 30.63 20.68 22.40
N PRO A 63 31.07 21.00 23.64
CA PRO A 63 31.72 22.27 23.95
C PRO A 63 32.99 22.45 23.11
N ALA A 64 33.24 23.69 22.70
CA ALA A 64 34.39 24.07 21.88
C ALA A 64 35.70 23.61 22.54
N GLY A 65 36.47 22.75 21.87
CA GLY A 65 37.82 22.35 22.32
C GLY A 65 38.12 20.85 22.33
N VAL A 66 37.17 19.96 22.01
CA VAL A 66 37.46 18.52 21.89
C VAL A 66 37.58 18.11 20.43
N PRO A 67 38.71 17.51 19.98
CA PRO A 67 38.86 17.05 18.61
C PRO A 67 37.76 16.04 18.26
N PRO A 68 37.14 16.15 17.07
CA PRO A 68 36.11 15.22 16.63
C PRO A 68 36.73 13.82 16.59
N ARG A 69 36.27 12.91 17.45
CA ARG A 69 36.56 11.50 17.26
C ARG A 69 35.84 11.10 15.98
N GLU A 70 36.61 10.67 14.98
CA GLU A 70 36.08 10.29 13.67
C GLU A 70 35.19 9.06 13.84
N MET A 71 33.90 9.31 14.01
CA MET A 71 32.91 8.26 14.16
C MET A 71 32.79 7.53 12.82
N ARG A 72 33.25 6.29 12.77
CA ARG A 72 33.21 5.51 11.55
C ARG A 72 31.96 4.64 11.54
N ILE A 73 31.17 4.79 10.48
CA ILE A 73 29.95 4.02 10.27
C ILE A 73 30.15 3.21 8.99
N TRP A 74 30.05 1.89 9.09
CA TRP A 74 30.01 1.02 7.92
C TRP A 74 29.00 -0.12 8.11
N ASN A 75 28.55 -0.68 7.00
CA ASN A 75 27.66 -1.84 6.98
C ASN A 75 28.46 -3.06 6.52
N ASP A 76 28.48 -4.12 7.32
CA ASP A 76 29.23 -5.36 7.06
C ASP A 76 28.39 -6.43 6.32
N GLY A 77 27.18 -6.09 5.90
CA GLY A 77 26.22 -7.00 5.26
C GLY A 77 25.37 -7.81 6.25
N ARG A 78 25.65 -7.72 7.56
CA ARG A 78 24.85 -8.30 8.65
C ARG A 78 24.26 -7.25 9.57
N GLY A 79 24.81 -6.04 9.58
CA GLY A 79 24.28 -4.90 10.30
C GLY A 79 25.12 -3.64 10.10
N THR A 80 24.64 -2.53 10.64
CA THR A 80 25.38 -1.26 10.67
C THR A 80 26.21 -1.20 11.95
N ILE A 81 27.53 -1.06 11.80
CA ILE A 81 28.46 -0.89 12.90
C ILE A 81 28.75 0.60 13.08
N ILE A 82 28.73 1.05 14.33
CA ILE A 82 29.06 2.43 14.72
C ILE A 82 30.23 2.34 15.69
N ASP A 83 31.41 2.77 15.24
CA ASP A 83 32.60 2.90 16.08
C ASP A 83 32.63 4.32 16.65
N LEU A 84 32.38 4.43 17.97
CA LEU A 84 32.26 5.68 18.74
C LEU A 84 33.47 5.88 19.60
#